data_AF-A0A5P8VW28-F1
#
_entry.id   AF-A0A5P8VW28-F1
#
_cell.length_a   1.000
_cell.length_b   1.000
_cell.length_c   1.000
_cell.angle_alpha   90.00
_cell.angle_beta   90.00
_cell.angle_gamma   90.00
#
_symmetry.space_group_name_H-M   'P 1'
#
loop_
_entity.id
_entity.type
_entity.pdbx_description
1 polymer ?
#
loop_
_entity_poly.entity_id
_entity_poly.type
_entity_poly.pdbx_seq_one_letter_code
_entity_poly.pdbx_strand_id
1 'polypeptide(L)' 'MIDIRKVVEKSNLSNIMNKKWAVKRLTINLTSGEAEKLEKYCSSTGRPATDVIRELIRTLTTEGEE' A
#
# COMPACT_ATOMS: atom_id res chain seq x y z
N MET A 1 -24.42 -17.08 -32.71
CA MET A 1 -24.42 -17.88 -31.46
C MET A 1 -23.28 -17.37 -30.60
N ILE A 2 -23.56 -16.70 -29.47
CA ILE A 2 -22.52 -16.13 -28.60
C ILE A 2 -21.92 -17.28 -27.78
N ASP A 3 -20.60 -17.42 -27.82
CA ASP A 3 -19.89 -18.43 -27.02
C ASP A 3 -19.86 -17.98 -25.55
N ILE A 4 -20.74 -18.58 -24.75
CA ILE A 4 -20.91 -18.28 -23.32
C ILE A 4 -19.61 -18.50 -22.54
N ARG A 5 -18.76 -19.47 -22.94
CA ARG A 5 -17.48 -19.71 -22.24
C ARG A 5 -16.54 -18.52 -22.37
N LYS A 6 -16.45 -17.95 -23.57
CA LYS A 6 -15.60 -16.78 -23.86
C LYS A 6 -16.04 -15.53 -23.10
N VAL A 7 -17.36 -15.40 -22.86
CA VAL A 7 -17.92 -14.31 -22.06
C VAL A 7 -17.58 -14.48 -20.57
N VAL A 8 -17.77 -15.68 -20.01
CA VAL A 8 -17.47 -15.98 -18.60
C VAL A 8 -15.98 -15.81 -18.29
N GLU A 9 -15.09 -16.19 -19.21
CA GLU A 9 -13.65 -16.05 -19.02
C GLU A 9 -13.19 -14.59 -19.05
N LYS A 10 -13.72 -13.77 -19.98
CA LYS A 10 -13.50 -12.31 -19.98
C LYS A 10 -14.00 -11.65 -18.69
N SER A 11 -15.17 -12.05 -18.21
CA SER A 11 -15.74 -11.53 -16.95
C SER A 11 -14.86 -11.86 -15.75
N ASN A 12 -14.34 -13.09 -15.65
CA ASN A 12 -13.44 -13.47 -14.56
C ASN A 12 -12.09 -12.73 -14.64
N LEU A 13 -11.50 -12.58 -15.84
CA LEU A 13 -10.28 -11.79 -16.04
C LEU A 13 -10.49 -10.32 -15.66
N SER A 14 -11.65 -9.76 -15.97
CA SER A 14 -12.01 -8.40 -15.56
C SER A 14 -12.15 -8.27 -14.04
N ASN A 15 -12.61 -9.32 -13.35
CA ASN A 15 -12.81 -9.32 -11.90
C ASN A 15 -11.48 -9.42 -11.13
N ILE A 16 -10.49 -10.15 -11.67
CA ILE A 16 -9.14 -10.25 -11.07
C ILE A 16 -8.39 -8.91 -11.18
N MET A 17 -8.56 -8.18 -12.30
CA MET A 17 -7.96 -6.85 -12.49
C MET A 17 -8.73 -5.70 -11.81
N ASN A 18 -10.00 -5.93 -11.42
CA ASN A 18 -10.83 -4.97 -10.70
C ASN A 18 -10.70 -5.10 -9.16
N LYS A 19 -9.55 -5.57 -8.67
CA LYS A 19 -9.09 -5.16 -7.34
C LYS A 19 -8.58 -3.72 -7.44
N LYS A 20 -9.49 -2.79 -7.69
CA LYS A 20 -9.23 -1.36 -7.63
C LYS A 20 -8.70 -1.10 -6.22
N TRP A 21 -7.40 -0.94 -6.11
CA TRP A 21 -6.67 -0.78 -4.86
C TRP A 21 -7.32 0.38 -4.12
N ALA A 22 -8.17 0.06 -3.16
CA ALA A 22 -8.76 1.06 -2.29
C ALA A 22 -7.58 1.71 -1.58
N VAL A 23 -7.28 2.96 -1.93
CA VAL A 23 -6.28 3.74 -1.22
C VAL A 23 -6.83 3.95 0.18
N LYS A 24 -6.38 3.11 1.13
CA LYS A 24 -6.71 3.26 2.54
C LYS A 24 -5.83 4.36 3.11
N ARG A 25 -6.46 5.34 3.75
CA ARG A 25 -5.76 6.39 4.49
C ARG A 25 -5.49 5.87 5.90
N LEU A 26 -4.26 6.00 6.35
CA LEU A 26 -3.83 5.69 7.71
C LEU A 26 -3.27 6.97 8.33
N THR A 27 -3.73 7.30 9.53
CA THR A 27 -3.16 8.37 10.35
C THR A 27 -2.31 7.73 11.44
N ILE A 28 -1.09 8.22 11.62
CA ILE A 28 -0.14 7.71 12.61
C ILE A 28 0.27 8.88 13.48
N ASN A 29 0.22 8.67 14.79
CA ASN A 29 0.70 9.65 15.76
C ASN A 29 2.18 9.37 16.03
N LEU A 30 2.99 10.42 15.97
CA LEU A 30 4.41 10.37 16.29
C LEU A 30 4.67 11.29 17.48
N THR A 31 5.60 10.91 18.35
CA THR A 31 6.12 11.83 19.35
C THR A 31 6.92 12.95 18.68
N SER A 32 7.12 14.07 19.37
CA SER A 32 7.87 15.22 18.83
C SER A 32 9.27 14.82 18.32
N GLY A 33 9.99 13.98 19.08
CA GLY A 33 11.33 13.52 18.69
C GLY A 33 11.33 12.57 17.49
N GLU A 34 10.31 11.70 17.35
CA GLU A 34 10.18 10.83 16.18
C GLU A 34 9.84 11.63 14.92
N ALA A 35 8.96 12.62 15.04
CA ALA A 35 8.62 13.53 13.94
C ALA A 35 9.84 14.31 13.46
N GLU A 36 10.62 14.89 14.38
CA GLU A 36 11.85 15.63 14.07
C GLU A 36 12.89 14.71 13.39
N LYS A 37 13.06 13.48 13.87
CA LYS A 37 13.96 12.51 13.27
C LYS A 37 13.54 12.15 11.83
N LEU A 38 12.24 11.95 11.61
CA LEU A 38 11.68 11.68 10.28
C LEU A 38 11.91 12.88 9.34
N GLU A 39 11.66 14.10 9.81
CA GLU A 39 11.86 15.32 9.04
C GLU A 39 13.32 15.52 8.63
N LYS A 40 14.26 15.35 9.57
CA LYS A 40 15.71 15.41 9.30
C LYS A 40 16.14 14.38 8.26
N TYR A 41 15.66 13.15 8.38
CA TYR A 41 15.96 12.08 7.43
C TYR A 41 15.39 12.37 6.02
N CYS A 42 14.15 12.86 5.94
CA CYS A 42 13.53 13.24 4.66
C CYS A 42 14.29 14.41 4.02
N SER A 43 14.74 15.37 4.83
CA SER A 43 15.50 16.54 4.37
C SER A 43 16.87 16.15 3.82
N SER A 44 17.57 15.19 4.45
CA SER A 44 18.90 14.76 4.00
C SER A 44 18.87 13.81 2.80
N THR A 45 17.82 13.00 2.66
CA THR A 45 17.69 12.01 1.59
C THR A 45 16.85 12.48 0.41
N GLY A 46 16.09 13.57 0.57
CA GLY A 46 15.12 14.06 -0.41
C GLY A 46 13.88 13.16 -0.57
N ARG A 47 13.73 12.14 0.28
CA ARG A 47 12.62 11.19 0.20
C ARG A 47 11.35 11.76 0.85
N PRO A 48 10.16 11.55 0.26
CA PRO A 48 8.91 11.92 0.89
C PRO A 48 8.65 11.11 2.17
N ALA A 49 8.16 11.77 3.22
CA ALA A 49 7.84 11.13 4.49
C ALA A 49 6.86 9.95 4.34
N THR A 50 5.90 10.05 3.40
CA THR A 50 4.94 8.99 3.09
C THR A 50 5.60 7.72 2.55
N ASP A 51 6.66 7.85 1.76
CA ASP A 51 7.38 6.71 1.19
C ASP A 51 8.24 6.03 2.25
N VAL A 52 8.89 6.83 3.09
CA VAL A 52 9.66 6.34 4.25
C VAL A 52 8.75 5.59 5.21
N ILE A 53 7.61 6.18 5.61
CA ILE A 53 6.63 5.52 6.48
C ILE A 53 6.10 4.22 5.85
N ARG A 54 5.77 4.25 4.55
CA ARG A 54 5.26 3.05 3.85
C ARG A 54 6.28 1.92 3.83
N GLU A 55 7.56 2.24 3.62
CA GLU A 55 8.64 1.27 3.67
C GLU A 55 8.80 0.68 5.06
N LEU A 56 8.84 1.52 6.10
CA LEU A 56 8.94 1.06 7.49
C LEU A 56 7.79 0.13 7.86
N ILE A 57 6.55 0.50 7.52
CA ILE A 57 5.37 -0.35 7.77
C ILE A 57 5.50 -1.70 7.07
N ARG A 58 6.01 -1.74 5.83
CA ARG A 58 6.21 -3.00 5.08
C ARG A 58 7.28 -3.89 5.68
N THR A 59 8.24 -3.32 6.42
CA THR A 59 9.27 -4.10 7.11
C THR A 59 8.79 -4.70 8.43
N LEU A 60 7.65 -4.24 8.95
CA LEU A 60 7.06 -4.83 10.16
C LEU A 60 6.50 -6.21 9.81
N THR A 61 6.90 -7.23 10.57
CA THR A 61 6.32 -8.58 10.48
C THR A 61 4.91 -8.56 11.06
N THR A 62 3.96 -9.20 10.39
CA THR A 62 2.61 -9.41 10.95
C THR A 62 2.61 -10.66 11.80
N GLU A 63 2.05 -10.61 13.02
CA GLU A 63 1.94 -11.74 13.97
C GLU A 63 0.98 -12.87 13.51
N GLY A 64 0.82 -13.08 12.20
CA GLY A 64 -0.12 -14.05 11.61
C GLY A 64 0.52 -15.03 10.63
N GLU A 65 1.85 -15.16 10.61
CA GLU A 65 2.55 -16.23 9.91
C GLU A 65 2.96 -17.32 10.92
N GLU A 66 2.00 -18.18 11.29
CA GLU A 66 2.19 -19.55 11.79
C GLU A 66 1.35 -20.52 10.93
#